data_AF-A0A290Q808-F1
#
_entry.id   AF-A0A290Q808-F1
#
_cell.length_a   1.000
_cell.length_b   1.000
_cell.length_c   1.000
_cell.angle_alpha   90.00
_cell.angle_beta   90.00
_cell.angle_gamma   90.00
#
_symmetry.space_group_name_H-M   'P 1'
#
loop_
_entity.id
_entity.type
_entity.pdbx_description
1 polymer ?
#
loop_
_entity_poly.entity_id
_entity_poly.type
_entity_poly.pdbx_seq_one_letter_code
_entity_poly.pdbx_strand_id
1 'polypeptide(L)'
;MRVLRHRPLFPVGLDLASNHSRQARFPLFHDMQKFEYATFVADSAGLLSTKLDHKDFHARLNAYGADGWELVNILSWTNSGDTREVTAIFKRPLV
;
A
#
# COMPACT_ATOMS: atom_id res chain seq x y z
N MET A 1 20.25 -51.79 25.92
CA MET A 1 21.05 -50.59 25.55
C MET A 1 20.17 -49.36 25.80
N ARG A 2 20.72 -48.35 26.48
CA ARG A 2 20.01 -47.26 27.19
C ARG A 2 19.24 -46.32 26.25
N VAL A 3 17.98 -46.02 26.60
CA VAL A 3 17.17 -44.95 25.99
C VAL A 3 17.49 -43.64 26.70
N LEU A 4 18.02 -42.65 25.98
CA LEU A 4 18.19 -41.28 26.49
C LEU A 4 17.05 -40.42 25.94
N ARG A 5 16.03 -40.17 26.77
CA ARG A 5 15.04 -39.13 26.53
C ARG A 5 15.58 -37.82 27.10
N HIS A 6 15.85 -36.84 26.24
CA HIS A 6 16.10 -35.47 26.67
C HIS A 6 14.82 -34.92 27.33
N ARG A 7 14.91 -34.57 28.62
CA ARG A 7 13.90 -33.75 29.31
C ARG A 7 14.18 -32.28 28.99
N PRO A 8 13.23 -31.50 28.46
CA PRO A 8 13.31 -30.06 28.57
C PRO A 8 13.00 -29.65 30.02
N LEU A 9 13.88 -28.83 30.60
CA LEU A 9 13.69 -28.15 31.87
C LEU A 9 12.67 -27.03 31.67
N PHE A 10 11.40 -27.28 32.01
CA PHE A 10 10.47 -26.20 32.33
C PHE A 10 10.21 -26.22 33.83
N PRO A 11 10.45 -25.11 34.56
CA PRO A 11 10.03 -25.02 35.95
C PRO A 11 8.49 -25.01 36.01
N VAL A 12 7.98 -25.88 36.88
CA VAL A 12 6.58 -26.02 37.25
C VAL A 12 6.21 -24.87 38.19
N GLY A 13 5.14 -24.15 37.84
CA GLY A 13 4.34 -23.34 38.76
C GLY A 13 4.64 -21.84 38.76
N LEU A 14 3.82 -21.08 38.03
CA LEU A 14 3.47 -19.72 38.45
C LEU A 14 1.97 -19.49 38.17
N ASP A 15 1.23 -19.52 39.27
CA ASP A 15 -0.07 -18.91 39.56
C ASP A 15 -0.97 -18.48 38.38
N LEU A 16 -1.99 -19.30 38.10
CA LEU A 16 -3.14 -18.95 37.27
C LEU A 16 -4.15 -18.16 38.09
N ALA A 17 -3.81 -16.93 38.49
CA ALA A 17 -4.80 -16.00 39.01
C ALA A 17 -4.39 -14.56 38.73
N SER A 18 -5.30 -13.85 38.05
CA SER A 18 -5.32 -12.39 37.89
C SER A 18 -4.14 -11.75 37.15
N ASN A 19 -4.30 -11.45 35.86
CA ASN A 19 -4.45 -10.04 35.46
C ASN A 19 -4.68 -9.87 33.96
N HIS A 20 -5.70 -9.05 33.67
CA HIS A 20 -5.91 -8.31 32.44
C HIS A 20 -5.98 -9.10 31.13
N SER A 21 -7.20 -9.55 30.85
CA SER A 21 -7.79 -9.64 29.51
C SER A 21 -7.65 -8.30 28.77
N ARG A 22 -6.46 -7.96 28.28
CA ARG A 22 -6.32 -7.02 27.17
C ARG A 22 -6.64 -7.82 25.92
N GLN A 23 -7.93 -7.96 25.62
CA GLN A 23 -8.34 -8.27 24.27
C GLN A 23 -7.66 -7.22 23.39
N ALA A 24 -6.73 -7.64 22.55
CA ALA A 24 -6.27 -6.84 21.44
C ALA A 24 -7.50 -6.61 20.56
N ARG A 25 -8.20 -5.50 20.82
CA ARG A 25 -9.37 -5.08 20.06
C ARG A 25 -8.81 -4.58 18.76
N PHE A 26 -8.59 -5.49 17.81
CA PHE A 26 -8.36 -5.11 16.43
C PHE A 26 -9.52 -4.18 16.05
N PRO A 27 -9.24 -2.99 15.50
CA PRO A 27 -10.30 -2.07 15.12
C PRO A 27 -11.25 -2.82 14.19
N LEU A 28 -12.53 -2.89 14.58
CA LEU A 28 -13.56 -3.47 13.74
C LEU A 28 -13.63 -2.60 12.48
N PHE A 29 -13.65 -3.23 11.30
CA PHE A 29 -13.61 -2.58 9.98
C PHE A 29 -14.71 -1.52 9.71
N HIS A 30 -15.60 -1.26 10.67
CA HIS A 30 -16.67 -0.25 10.61
C HIS A 30 -16.17 1.19 10.78
N ASP A 31 -15.04 1.42 11.45
CA ASP A 31 -14.53 2.78 11.75
C ASP A 31 -13.43 3.25 10.77
N MET A 32 -13.08 2.42 9.77
CA MET A 32 -12.07 2.80 8.80
C MET A 32 -12.65 3.76 7.76
N GLN A 33 -11.99 4.91 7.60
CA GLN A 33 -12.29 5.86 6.53
C GLN A 33 -12.24 5.14 5.18
N LYS A 34 -13.32 5.28 4.40
CA LYS A 34 -13.41 4.69 3.06
C LYS A 34 -12.86 5.67 2.04
N PHE A 35 -12.27 5.14 0.98
CA PHE A 35 -11.65 5.92 -0.08
C PHE A 35 -12.14 5.47 -1.45
N GLU A 36 -12.32 6.43 -2.34
CA GLU A 36 -12.38 6.24 -3.78
C GLU A 36 -10.96 6.31 -4.34
N TYR A 37 -10.67 5.54 -5.38
CA TYR A 37 -9.38 5.53 -6.06
C TYR A 37 -9.54 5.88 -7.54
N ALA A 38 -8.60 6.65 -8.06
CA ALA A 38 -8.50 6.96 -9.47
C ALA A 38 -7.11 6.57 -10.00
N THR A 39 -7.07 6.17 -11.27
CA THR A 39 -5.84 5.82 -11.96
C THR A 39 -5.74 6.62 -13.24
N PHE A 40 -4.62 7.29 -13.42
CA PHE A 40 -4.28 8.02 -14.64
C PHE A 40 -3.05 7.36 -15.27
N VAL A 41 -3.19 6.94 -16.51
CA VAL A 41 -2.13 6.33 -17.31
C VAL A 41 -1.68 7.34 -18.37
N ALA A 42 -0.38 7.61 -18.40
CA ALA A 42 0.27 8.44 -19.40
C ALA A 42 1.18 7.57 -20.26
N ASP A 43 0.76 7.31 -21.50
CA ASP A 43 1.58 6.60 -22.47
C ASP A 43 2.59 7.54 -23.11
N SER A 44 3.82 7.07 -23.29
CA SER A 44 4.80 7.69 -24.19
C SER A 44 4.64 7.22 -25.64
N ALA A 45 3.59 6.46 -25.95
CA ALA A 45 3.36 5.83 -27.24
C ALA A 45 2.57 6.70 -28.24
N GLY A 46 2.74 8.03 -28.20
CA GLY A 46 2.33 8.88 -29.32
C GLY A 46 3.22 8.57 -30.54
N LEU A 47 2.62 8.28 -31.69
CA LEU A 47 3.20 7.76 -32.95
C LEU A 47 4.51 8.46 -33.46
N LEU A 48 4.93 9.58 -32.86
CA LEU A 48 6.11 10.35 -33.24
C LEU A 48 6.97 10.87 -32.06
N SER A 49 6.65 10.55 -30.81
CA SER A 49 7.41 11.05 -29.66
C SER A 49 7.55 9.99 -28.57
N THR A 50 8.75 9.42 -28.45
CA THR A 50 9.15 8.47 -27.39
C THR A 50 9.27 9.11 -26.01
N LYS A 51 8.89 10.37 -25.85
CA LYS A 51 9.06 11.15 -24.62
C LYS A 51 7.69 11.51 -24.06
N LEU A 52 7.49 11.13 -22.80
CA LEU A 52 6.39 11.61 -21.97
C LEU A 52 6.36 13.14 -22.01
N ASP A 53 5.21 13.73 -22.34
CA ASP A 53 5.04 15.18 -22.21
C ASP A 53 4.93 15.55 -20.73
N HIS A 54 6.03 16.04 -20.17
CA HIS A 54 6.11 16.43 -18.77
C HIS A 54 5.15 17.58 -18.43
N LYS A 55 4.81 18.46 -19.37
CA LYS A 55 3.89 19.58 -19.09
C LYS A 55 2.46 19.07 -18.96
N ASP A 56 2.04 18.21 -19.87
CA ASP A 56 0.70 17.60 -19.83
C ASP A 56 0.55 16.68 -18.61
N PHE A 57 1.58 15.88 -18.32
CA PHE A 57 1.60 15.03 -17.12
C PHE A 57 1.46 15.87 -15.85
N HIS A 58 2.27 16.92 -15.71
CA HIS A 58 2.22 17.83 -14.56
C HIS A 58 0.87 18.56 -14.45
N ALA A 59 0.31 19.04 -15.56
CA ALA A 59 -0.99 19.70 -15.59
C ALA A 59 -2.10 18.77 -15.08
N ARG A 60 -2.07 17.49 -15.48
CA ARG A 60 -3.03 16.48 -15.01
C ARG A 60 -2.88 16.18 -13.52
N LEU A 61 -1.65 16.02 -13.02
CA LEU A 61 -1.43 15.82 -11.58
C LEU A 61 -2.05 16.97 -10.76
N ASN A 62 -1.84 18.21 -11.20
CA ASN A 62 -2.39 19.38 -10.53
C ASN A 62 -3.92 19.47 -10.64
N ALA A 63 -4.50 19.08 -11.77
CA ALA A 63 -5.95 19.03 -11.93
C ALA A 63 -6.58 18.05 -10.93
N TYR A 64 -6.03 16.84 -10.80
CA TYR A 64 -6.46 15.88 -9.77
C TYR A 64 -6.33 16.47 -8.35
N GLY A 65 -5.21 17.12 -8.05
CA GLY A 65 -5.01 17.80 -6.75
C GLY A 65 -6.06 18.89 -6.48
N ALA A 66 -6.39 19.70 -7.49
CA ALA A 66 -7.43 20.73 -7.39
C ALA A 66 -8.84 20.14 -7.17
N ASP A 67 -9.09 18.96 -7.72
CA ASP A 67 -10.34 18.21 -7.57
C ASP A 67 -10.44 17.43 -6.24
N GLY A 68 -9.46 17.61 -5.34
CA GLY A 68 -9.44 17.00 -4.00
C GLY A 68 -8.87 15.58 -3.96
N TRP A 69 -8.17 15.14 -5.01
CA TRP A 69 -7.49 13.86 -5.02
C TRP A 69 -6.08 13.97 -4.43
N GLU A 70 -5.71 12.99 -3.60
CA GLU A 70 -4.36 12.82 -3.07
C GLU A 70 -3.58 11.83 -3.93
N LEU A 71 -2.40 12.21 -4.40
CA LEU A 71 -1.50 11.30 -5.11
C LEU A 71 -0.90 10.29 -4.13
N VAL A 72 -1.12 9.00 -4.38
CA VAL A 72 -0.68 7.90 -3.50
C VAL A 72 0.59 7.23 -4.03
N ASN A 73 0.66 7.00 -5.34
CA ASN A 73 1.77 6.29 -5.95
C ASN A 73 1.96 6.68 -7.42
N ILE A 74 3.19 6.54 -7.91
CA ILE A 74 3.53 6.60 -9.33
C ILE A 74 4.31 5.35 -9.68
N LEU A 75 3.83 4.64 -10.68
CA LEU A 75 4.48 3.49 -11.29
C LEU A 75 4.96 3.89 -12.68
N SER A 76 6.11 3.38 -13.10
CA SER A 76 6.57 3.54 -14.48
C SER A 76 6.86 2.17 -15.06
N TRP A 77 6.39 1.95 -16.28
CA TRP A 77 6.74 0.78 -17.07
C TRP A 77 7.82 1.17 -18.08
N THR A 78 8.98 0.57 -17.93
CA THR A 78 10.12 0.78 -18.83
C THR A 78 10.35 -0.48 -19.66
N ASN A 79 10.56 -0.33 -20.96
CA ASN A 79 10.97 -1.41 -21.86
C ASN A 79 12.27 -1.02 -22.57
N SER A 80 13.30 -1.87 -22.46
CA SER A 80 14.61 -1.66 -23.11
C SER A 80 15.28 -0.32 -22.80
N GLY A 81 15.09 0.22 -21.58
CA GLY A 81 15.64 1.52 -21.16
C GLY A 81 14.75 2.73 -21.44
N ASP A 82 13.67 2.55 -22.20
CA ASP A 82 12.71 3.62 -22.49
C ASP A 82 11.49 3.52 -21.57
N THR A 83 11.06 4.64 -20.98
CA THR A 83 9.79 4.72 -20.26
C THR A 83 8.64 4.71 -21.27
N ARG A 84 7.82 3.66 -21.24
CA ARG A 84 6.66 3.46 -22.12
C ARG A 84 5.39 4.01 -21.54
N GLU A 85 5.25 3.91 -20.23
CA GLU A 85 4.03 4.28 -19.54
C GLU A 85 4.38 4.81 -18.14
N VAL A 86 3.64 5.82 -17.70
CA VAL A 86 3.64 6.26 -16.31
C VAL A 86 2.21 6.24 -15.80
N THR A 87 1.99 5.50 -14.73
CA THR A 87 0.68 5.30 -14.11
C THR A 87 0.69 5.96 -12.73
N ALA A 88 -0.15 6.98 -12.55
CA ALA A 88 -0.38 7.65 -11.27
C ALA A 88 -1.66 7.12 -10.62
N ILE A 89 -1.56 6.80 -9.33
CA ILE A 89 -2.67 6.31 -8.52
C ILE A 89 -3.01 7.36 -7.48
N PHE A 90 -4.28 7.71 -7.40
CA PHE A 90 -4.81 8.69 -6.47
C PHE A 90 -5.86 8.06 -5.56
N LYS A 91 -6.10 8.70 -4.41
CA LYS A 91 -7.24 8.41 -3.54
C LYS A 91 -7.93 9.69 -3.10
N ARG A 92 -9.21 9.60 -2.74
CA ARG A 92 -9.92 10.64 -1.98
C ARG A 92 -10.93 10.00 -1.02
N PRO A 93 -11.24 10.61 0.13
CA PRO A 93 -12.27 10.07 1.02
C PRO A 93 -13.63 9.96 0.32
N LEU A 94 -14.35 8.86 0.57
CA LEU A 94 -15.78 8.78 0.25
C LEU A 94 -16.53 9.65 1.27
N VAL A 95 -17.31 10.61 0.76
CA VAL A 95 -18.23 11.44 1.56
C VAL A 95 -19.51 10.68 1.82
#